data_AF-A0A1H4DNR7-F1
#
_entry.id   AF-A0A1H4DNR7-F1
#
_cell.length_a   1.000
_cell.length_b   1.000
_cell.length_c   1.000
_cell.angle_alpha   90.00
_cell.angle_beta   90.00
_cell.angle_gamma   90.00
#
_symmetry.space_group_name_H-M   'P 1'
#
loop_
_entity.id
_entity.type
_entity.pdbx_description
1 polymer ?
#
loop_
_entity_poly.entity_id
_entity_poly.type
_entity_poly.pdbx_seq_one_letter_code
_entity_poly.pdbx_strand_id
1 'polypeptide(L)'
;MPTQLARTQITHTPHVQRALDTAREQWSDDTDGKLLVHLIELGEQALRESRSRQIDDRLAELDRISARYSDLTFESLDSIREGWPE
;
A
#
# COMPACT_ATOMS: atom_id res chain seq x y z
N MET A 1 2.57 -37.59 7.87
CA MET A 1 1.67 -36.43 7.96
C MET A 1 2.14 -35.35 6.97
N PRO A 2 1.49 -35.18 5.80
CA PRO A 2 1.78 -34.03 4.96
C PRO A 2 1.24 -32.78 5.67
N THR A 3 2.10 -31.78 5.88
CA THR A 3 1.70 -30.47 6.41
C THR A 3 0.79 -29.76 5.41
N GLN A 4 -0.36 -29.25 5.85
CA GLN A 4 -1.36 -28.58 4.99
C GLN A 4 -0.88 -27.25 4.39
N LEU A 5 0.16 -26.64 4.97
CA LEU A 5 0.68 -25.35 4.54
C LEU A 5 1.77 -25.51 3.48
N ALA A 6 1.74 -24.63 2.47
CA ALA A 6 2.78 -24.55 1.46
C ALA A 6 4.13 -24.18 2.10
N ARG A 7 5.20 -24.83 1.64
CA ARG A 7 6.57 -24.49 2.04
C ARG A 7 7.23 -23.65 0.96
N THR A 8 7.80 -22.53 1.38
CA THR A 8 8.65 -21.70 0.53
C THR A 8 10.10 -21.94 0.93
N GLN A 9 10.94 -22.29 -0.05
CA GLN A 9 12.40 -22.37 0.15
C GLN A 9 12.99 -20.98 -0.09
N ILE A 10 13.83 -20.50 0.83
CA ILE A 10 14.51 -19.21 0.71
C ILE A 10 16.01 -19.45 0.72
N THR A 11 16.69 -19.00 -0.33
CA THR A 11 18.15 -19.00 -0.39
C THR A 11 18.69 -17.82 0.40
N HIS A 12 19.62 -18.07 1.32
CA HIS A 12 20.29 -17.03 2.11
C HIS A 12 21.30 -16.26 1.27
N THR A 13 20.80 -15.44 0.35
CA THR A 13 21.61 -14.49 -0.41
C THR A 13 22.22 -13.45 0.55
N PRO A 14 23.25 -12.70 0.14
CA PRO A 14 23.80 -11.63 0.96
C PRO A 14 22.76 -10.61 1.43
N HIS A 15 21.69 -10.38 0.64
CA HIS A 15 20.59 -9.50 1.04
C HIS A 15 19.73 -10.12 2.15
N VAL A 16 19.41 -11.40 2.04
CA VAL A 16 18.67 -12.13 3.09
C VAL A 16 19.48 -12.17 4.38
N GLN A 17 20.79 -12.41 4.28
CA GLN A 17 21.65 -12.42 5.46
C GLN A 17 21.66 -11.06 6.17
N ARG A 18 21.83 -9.96 5.43
CA ARG A 18 21.76 -8.61 6.01
C ARG A 18 20.41 -8.33 6.68
N ALA A 19 19.31 -8.74 6.05
CA ALA A 19 17.99 -8.56 6.64
C ALA A 19 17.82 -9.34 7.95
N LEU A 20 18.35 -10.57 8.01
CA LEU A 20 18.38 -11.37 9.24
C LEU A 20 19.27 -10.74 10.31
N ASP A 21 20.43 -10.22 9.93
CA ASP A 21 21.35 -9.56 10.86
C ASP A 21 20.68 -8.32 11.49
N THR A 22 20.02 -7.48 10.68
CA THR A 22 19.21 -6.35 11.17
C THR A 22 18.05 -6.82 12.05
N ALA A 23 17.36 -7.91 11.68
CA ALA A 23 16.28 -8.44 12.50
C ALA A 23 16.77 -8.92 13.89
N ARG A 24 17.97 -9.50 13.96
CA ARG A 24 18.57 -9.94 15.24
C ARG A 24 18.89 -8.79 16.18
N GLU A 25 19.09 -7.57 15.67
CA GLU A 25 19.26 -6.39 16.53
C GLU A 25 18.01 -6.12 17.38
N GLN A 26 16.82 -6.48 16.86
CA GLN A 26 15.55 -6.29 17.54
C GLN A 26 15.02 -7.56 18.22
N TRP A 27 15.32 -8.74 17.68
CA TRP A 27 14.90 -10.05 18.21
C TRP A 27 16.10 -11.00 18.32
N SER A 28 16.96 -10.74 19.31
CA SER A 28 18.28 -11.39 19.43
C SER A 28 18.24 -12.91 19.61
N ASP A 29 17.17 -13.44 20.19
CA ASP A 29 17.09 -14.85 20.61
C ASP A 29 16.25 -15.71 19.64
N ASP A 30 15.75 -15.11 18.57
CA ASP A 30 14.87 -15.78 17.62
C ASP A 30 15.65 -16.54 16.54
N THR A 31 15.09 -17.69 16.14
CA THR A 31 15.65 -18.46 15.02
C THR A 31 15.42 -17.73 13.70
N ASP A 32 16.29 -17.96 12.70
CA ASP A 32 16.17 -17.36 11.37
C ASP A 32 14.77 -17.52 10.75
N GLY A 33 14.13 -18.67 10.94
CA GLY A 33 12.77 -18.91 10.48
C GLY A 33 11.74 -17.97 11.12
N LYS A 34 11.88 -17.68 12.41
CA LYS A 34 11.01 -16.75 13.13
C LYS A 34 11.30 -15.29 12.77
N LEU A 35 12.58 -14.95 12.57
CA LEU A 35 12.97 -13.63 12.04
C LEU A 35 12.39 -13.36 10.66
N LEU A 36 12.40 -14.36 9.76
CA LEU A 36 11.77 -14.24 8.44
C LEU A 36 10.27 -13.98 8.54
N VAL A 37 9.58 -14.61 9.50
CA VAL A 37 8.16 -14.34 9.76
C VAL A 37 7.96 -12.88 10.18
N HIS A 38 8.72 -12.39 11.16
CA HIS A 38 8.65 -10.99 11.59
C HIS A 38 8.90 -10.00 10.44
N LEU A 39 9.90 -10.26 9.60
CA LEU A 39 10.21 -9.43 8.44
C LEU A 39 9.07 -9.43 7.40
N ILE A 40 8.43 -10.59 7.17
CA ILE A 40 7.28 -10.70 6.25
C ILE A 40 6.08 -9.92 6.79
N GLU A 41 5.78 -10.05 8.08
CA GLU A 41 4.68 -9.33 8.74
C GLU A 41 4.88 -7.81 8.69
N LEU A 42 6.09 -7.34 9.03
CA LEU A 42 6.44 -5.91 8.90
C LEU A 42 6.36 -5.43 7.46
N GLY A 43 6.83 -6.24 6.49
CA GLY A 43 6.74 -5.92 5.07
C GLY A 43 5.29 -5.80 4.60
N GLU A 44 4.40 -6.70 5.03
CA GLU A 44 2.97 -6.65 4.73
C GLU A 44 2.34 -5.36 5.27
N GLN A 45 2.60 -5.05 6.54
CA GLN A 45 2.08 -3.83 7.16
C GLN A 45 2.57 -2.58 6.44
N ALA A 46 3.86 -2.50 6.12
CA ALA A 46 4.43 -1.35 5.41
C ALA A 46 3.82 -1.18 4.01
N LEU A 47 3.57 -2.28 3.29
CA LEU A 47 2.90 -2.25 1.98
C LEU A 47 1.45 -1.77 2.10
N ARG A 48 0.72 -2.24 3.11
CA ARG A 48 -0.67 -1.82 3.37
C ARG A 48 -0.75 -0.33 3.70
N GLU A 49 0.12 0.16 4.58
CA GLU A 49 0.19 1.58 4.93
C GLU A 49 0.58 2.46 3.75
N SER A 50 1.55 2.04 2.94
CA SER A 50 1.95 2.74 1.72
C SER A 50 0.77 2.88 0.74
N ARG A 51 -0.02 1.81 0.58
CA ARG A 51 -1.22 1.84 -0.26
C ARG A 51 -2.30 2.76 0.29
N SER A 52 -2.53 2.74 1.60
CA SER A 52 -3.49 3.66 2.24
C SER A 52 -3.08 5.11 2.00
N ARG A 53 -1.81 5.44 2.25
CA ARG A 53 -1.27 6.78 2.01
C ARG A 53 -1.45 7.24 0.56
N GLN A 54 -1.21 6.38 -0.42
CA GLN A 54 -1.45 6.72 -1.83
C GLN A 54 -2.93 7.02 -2.15
N ILE A 55 -3.86 6.32 -1.49
CA ILE A 55 -5.29 6.59 -1.64
C ILE A 55 -5.65 7.93 -0.99
N ASP A 56 -5.16 8.16 0.24
CA ASP A 56 -5.40 9.39 0.98
C ASP A 56 -4.83 10.61 0.25
N ASP A 57 -3.62 10.51 -0.30
CA ASP A 57 -2.99 11.55 -1.12
C ASP A 57 -3.82 11.85 -2.37
N ARG A 58 -4.36 10.81 -3.02
CA ARG A 58 -5.22 10.95 -4.20
C ARG A 58 -6.55 11.62 -3.84
N LEU A 59 -7.16 11.24 -2.73
CA LEU A 59 -8.41 11.84 -2.26
C LEU A 59 -8.19 13.31 -1.88
N ALA A 60 -7.10 13.62 -1.17
CA ALA A 60 -6.76 14.99 -0.81
C ALA A 60 -6.48 15.88 -2.03
N GLU A 61 -5.96 15.33 -3.13
CA GLU A 61 -5.81 16.06 -4.38
C GLU A 61 -7.16 16.27 -5.09
N LEU A 62 -8.04 15.26 -5.12
CA LEU A 62 -9.38 15.41 -5.67
C LEU A 62 -10.22 16.44 -4.90
N ASP A 63 -10.13 16.45 -3.57
CA ASP A 63 -10.80 17.44 -2.73
C ASP A 63 -10.25 18.85 -2.99
N ARG A 64 -8.92 19.00 -3.12
CA ARG A 64 -8.29 20.29 -3.50
C ARG A 64 -8.76 20.78 -4.87
N ILE A 65 -8.86 19.88 -5.84
CA ILE A 65 -9.40 20.20 -7.17
C ILE A 65 -10.87 20.60 -7.02
N SER A 66 -11.71 19.78 -6.39
CA SER A 66 -13.13 20.05 -6.22
C SER A 66 -13.40 21.39 -5.52
N ALA A 67 -12.67 21.70 -4.45
CA ALA A 67 -12.74 22.98 -3.74
C ALA A 67 -12.32 24.19 -4.60
N ARG A 68 -11.46 24.00 -5.61
CA ARG A 68 -11.14 25.07 -6.57
C ARG A 68 -12.32 25.39 -7.49
N TYR A 69 -13.16 24.41 -7.78
CA TYR A 69 -14.32 24.55 -8.66
C TYR A 69 -15.64 24.72 -7.90
N SER A 70 -15.64 24.77 -6.56
CA SER A 70 -16.86 24.83 -5.74
C SER A 70 -17.61 26.16 -5.85
N ASP A 71 -16.90 27.25 -6.17
CA ASP A 71 -17.51 28.59 -6.37
C ASP A 71 -18.00 28.80 -7.80
N LEU A 72 -17.81 27.82 -8.69
CA LEU A 72 -18.31 27.87 -10.05
C LEU A 72 -19.74 27.32 -10.07
N THR A 73 -20.71 28.22 -10.17
CA THR A 73 -22.07 27.86 -10.58
C THR A 73 -22.03 27.49 -12.06
N PHE A 74 -22.09 26.18 -12.35
CA PHE A 74 -22.34 25.70 -13.71
C PHE A 74 -23.83 25.85 -14.02
N GLU A 75 -24.17 26.39 -15.19
CA GLU A 75 -25.52 26.24 -15.74
C GLU A 75 -25.86 24.75 -15.80
N SER A 76 -27.13 24.42 -15.54
CA SER A 76 -27.56 23.02 -15.59
C SER A 76 -27.24 22.44 -16.97
N LEU A 77 -26.87 21.14 -17.01
CA LEU A 77 -26.57 20.47 -18.27
C LEU A 77 -27.75 20.53 -19.26
N ASP A 78 -28.98 20.65 -18.74
CA ASP A 78 -30.19 20.84 -19.52
C ASP A 78 -30.23 22.22 -20.20
N SER A 79 -29.80 23.28 -19.51
CA SER A 79 -29.68 24.63 -20.07
C SER A 79 -28.61 24.72 -21.17
N ILE A 80 -27.51 23.96 -21.04
CA ILE A 80 -26.43 23.92 -22.04
C ILE A 80 -26.86 23.11 -23.29
N ARG A 81 -27.70 22.09 -23.12
CA ARG A 81 -28.18 21.23 -24.21
C ARG A 81 -29.27 21.86 -25.07
N GLU A 82 -29.94 22.90 -24.58
CA GLU A 82 -31.08 23.54 -25.27
C GLU A 82 -30.71 24.18 -26.63
N GLY A 83 -29.41 24.41 -26.89
CA GLY A 83 -28.91 24.96 -28.15
C GLY A 83 -28.20 23.97 -29.08
N TRP A 84 -28.16 22.67 -28.76
CA TRP A 84 -27.46 21.69 -29.58
C TRP A 84 -28.44 21.04 -30.57
N PRO A 85 -28.15 21.03 -31.88
CA PRO A 85 -28.93 20.25 -32.83
C PRO A 85 -28.75 18.75 -32.54
N GLU A 86 -29.83 17.98 -32.71
CA GLU A 86 -29.86 16.52 -32.51
C GLU A 86 -28.73 15.77 -33.22
#